data_AF-A0A2V8K982-F1
#
_entry.id   AF-A0A2V8K982-F1
#
_cell.length_a   1.000
_cell.length_b   1.000
_cell.length_c   1.000
_cell.angle_alpha   90.00
_cell.angle_beta   90.00
_cell.angle_gamma   90.00
#
_symmetry.space_group_name_H-M   'P 1'
#
loop_
_entity.id
_entity.type
_entity.pdbx_description
1 polymer ?
#
loop_
_entity_poly.entity_id
_entity_poly.type
_entity_poly.pdbx_seq_one_letter_code
_entity_poly.pdbx_strand_id
1 'polypeptide(L)'
;TAAFIANASAAGGSLRVPTPLNQERNLYPIPIYLAELGIAEKISLLQQSDDAARAYDRRIKQVQASYVDETKHILIVTSDGRATWDLQPLVRLNVMCIAEENGQRQSGYQGGGGRGVLDVFTGDLDPHALARESARQAILQLRAIDAPAGPMEVVLGPGWPGILLHEAIGHGLEADFNRKKTSAFAGLIGQKVGSELCTVVDDGTIPFRRGSLNMDDEGNPTHRTVLIEKGVLQGYLQDRLSSKLMKAPLTGNGRRQSYDHIPMPRMTNTFMMSGDSAPEDIIKSVEKGLYAVHFGGGQVDITSGKFVFTASEAYLIENGQITAPVKGATLIGDGPTVLRQVTAVGNDLELDQGVGICGKEGQTIPVSVGLPTIKIREITVGGTEK
;
A
#
# COMPACT_ATOMS: atom_id res chain seq x y z
N THR A 1 31.21 4.40 12.76
CA THR A 1 30.74 5.39 11.77
C THR A 1 31.57 6.65 11.91
N ALA A 2 31.57 7.53 10.89
CA ALA A 2 32.36 8.77 10.89
C ALA A 2 32.19 9.62 12.17
N ALA A 3 31.01 9.60 12.82
CA ALA A 3 30.78 10.28 14.10
C ALA A 3 31.50 9.62 15.30
N PHE A 4 31.65 8.30 15.33
CA PHE A 4 32.44 7.59 16.35
C PHE A 4 33.95 7.80 16.11
N ILE A 5 34.36 7.85 14.84
CA ILE A 5 35.75 8.15 14.44
C ILE A 5 36.11 9.61 14.77
N ALA A 6 35.18 10.54 14.59
CA ALA A 6 35.39 11.97 14.87
C ALA A 6 35.37 12.32 16.37
N ASN A 7 34.65 11.55 17.20
CA ASN A 7 34.53 11.80 18.64
C ASN A 7 35.45 10.91 19.52
N ALA A 8 36.18 9.96 18.94
CA ALA A 8 37.10 9.10 19.69
C ALA A 8 38.46 9.79 19.89
N SER A 9 38.55 10.67 20.89
CA SER A 9 39.83 11.13 21.47
C SER A 9 40.35 10.21 22.59
N ALA A 10 39.79 9.02 22.77
CA ALA A 10 40.30 8.01 23.70
C ALA A 10 39.97 6.59 23.22
N ALA A 11 41.01 5.75 23.11
CA ALA A 11 41.00 4.29 22.97
C ALA A 11 40.01 3.67 21.97
N GLY A 12 40.49 3.33 20.77
CA GLY A 12 39.80 2.41 19.87
C GLY A 12 39.68 1.02 20.49
N GLY A 13 38.55 0.74 21.13
CA GLY A 13 38.18 -0.59 21.60
C GLY A 13 37.43 -1.37 20.51
N SER A 14 37.71 -2.66 20.38
CA SER A 14 36.88 -3.57 19.59
C SER A 14 35.53 -3.78 20.27
N LEU A 15 34.43 -3.43 19.61
CA LEU A 15 33.09 -3.83 20.06
C LEU A 15 32.86 -5.30 19.66
N ARG A 16 32.51 -6.15 20.62
CA ARG A 16 32.12 -7.55 20.32
C ARG A 16 30.75 -7.55 19.69
N VAL A 17 30.65 -8.09 18.47
CA VAL A 17 29.38 -8.40 17.81
C VAL A 17 28.88 -9.74 18.39
N PRO A 18 27.65 -9.81 18.93
CA PRO A 18 27.11 -11.06 19.44
C PRO A 18 27.04 -12.12 18.33
N THR A 19 27.50 -13.33 18.64
CA THR A 19 27.42 -14.52 17.78
C THR A 19 26.93 -15.71 18.64
N PRO A 20 25.86 -16.43 18.24
CA PRO A 20 25.03 -16.20 17.05
C PRO A 20 24.24 -14.89 17.15
N LEU A 21 23.94 -14.28 16.01
CA LEU A 21 23.01 -13.16 15.96
C LEU A 21 21.60 -13.71 16.17
N ASN A 22 20.93 -13.34 17.27
CA ASN A 22 19.57 -13.77 17.54
C ASN A 22 18.58 -13.04 16.63
N GLN A 23 17.77 -13.81 15.89
CA GLN A 23 16.57 -13.31 15.26
C GLN A 23 15.45 -13.31 16.32
N GLU A 24 15.11 -12.15 16.86
CA GLU A 24 14.09 -12.04 17.92
C GLU A 24 12.69 -12.47 17.46
N ARG A 25 12.41 -12.33 16.16
CA ARG A 25 11.14 -12.73 15.53
C ARG A 25 11.33 -13.07 14.06
N ASN A 26 10.47 -13.95 13.55
CA ASN A 26 10.36 -14.26 12.14
C ASN A 26 8.89 -14.18 11.69
N LEU A 27 8.54 -13.08 11.03
CA LEU A 27 7.20 -12.80 10.50
C LEU A 27 6.89 -13.57 9.20
N TYR A 28 7.87 -14.23 8.60
CA TYR A 28 7.77 -14.92 7.32
C TYR A 28 8.72 -16.12 7.26
N PRO A 29 8.53 -17.12 8.14
CA PRO A 29 9.30 -18.35 8.06
C PRO A 29 9.09 -19.01 6.70
N ILE A 30 10.19 -19.36 6.04
CA ILE A 30 10.17 -20.10 4.77
C ILE A 30 10.72 -21.51 5.01
N PRO A 31 10.07 -22.55 4.45
CA PRO A 31 10.54 -23.92 4.60
C PRO A 31 11.74 -24.23 3.71
N ILE A 32 11.94 -23.42 2.65
CA ILE A 32 12.96 -23.60 1.62
C ILE A 32 13.35 -22.22 1.05
N TYR A 33 14.58 -22.09 0.56
CA TYR A 33 14.99 -20.87 -0.13
C TYR A 33 14.38 -20.77 -1.52
N LEU A 34 14.01 -19.55 -1.95
CA LEU A 34 13.45 -19.30 -3.28
C LEU A 34 14.37 -19.75 -4.44
N ALA A 35 15.69 -19.76 -4.20
CA ALA A 35 16.69 -20.21 -5.15
C ALA A 35 16.73 -21.75 -5.33
N GLU A 36 16.17 -22.51 -4.37
CA GLU A 36 16.13 -23.97 -4.41
C GLU A 36 14.86 -24.50 -5.10
N LEU A 37 13.87 -23.64 -5.34
CA LEU A 37 12.65 -23.99 -6.07
C LEU A 37 12.92 -24.24 -7.56
N GLY A 38 12.26 -25.25 -8.12
CA GLY A 38 12.40 -25.59 -9.53
C GLY A 38 11.84 -24.51 -10.44
N ILE A 39 12.56 -24.18 -11.52
CA ILE A 39 12.08 -23.21 -12.51
C ILE A 39 10.75 -23.64 -13.15
N ALA A 40 10.51 -24.95 -13.27
CA ALA A 40 9.27 -25.50 -13.81
C ALA A 40 8.03 -25.13 -12.97
N GLU A 41 8.17 -25.09 -11.64
CA GLU A 41 7.08 -24.70 -10.74
C GLU A 41 6.71 -23.23 -10.93
N LYS A 42 7.72 -22.37 -11.09
CA LYS A 42 7.55 -20.93 -11.36
C LYS A 42 6.89 -20.69 -12.73
N ILE A 43 7.31 -21.43 -13.77
CA ILE A 43 6.70 -21.38 -15.10
C ILE A 43 5.24 -21.84 -15.05
N SER A 44 4.92 -22.86 -14.24
CA SER A 44 3.55 -23.37 -14.10
C SER A 44 2.56 -22.29 -13.64
N LEU A 45 2.98 -21.37 -12.76
CA LEU A 45 2.13 -20.25 -12.35
C LEU A 45 1.75 -19.34 -13.53
N LEU A 46 2.70 -19.08 -14.42
CA LEU A 46 2.50 -18.25 -15.61
C LEU A 46 1.59 -18.93 -16.62
N GLN A 47 1.78 -20.24 -16.84
CA GLN A 47 0.94 -21.03 -17.75
C GLN A 47 -0.52 -21.10 -17.26
N GLN A 48 -0.73 -21.38 -15.97
CA GLN A 48 -2.05 -21.37 -15.34
C GLN A 48 -2.75 -20.02 -15.50
N SER A 49 -2.00 -18.92 -15.36
CA SER A 49 -2.52 -17.56 -15.56
C SER A 49 -2.96 -17.32 -17.01
N ASP A 50 -2.12 -17.67 -18.01
CA ASP A 50 -2.45 -17.49 -19.43
C ASP A 50 -3.69 -18.31 -19.83
N ASP A 51 -3.72 -19.58 -19.44
CA ASP A 51 -4.83 -20.49 -19.74
C ASP A 51 -6.14 -19.99 -19.13
N ALA A 52 -6.12 -19.58 -17.86
CA ALA A 52 -7.30 -19.07 -17.16
C ALA A 52 -7.85 -17.78 -17.77
N ALA A 53 -6.97 -16.83 -18.10
CA ALA A 53 -7.36 -15.55 -18.69
C ALA A 53 -7.97 -15.73 -20.08
N ARG A 54 -7.37 -16.57 -20.93
CA ARG A 54 -7.88 -16.84 -22.29
C ARG A 54 -9.19 -17.62 -22.28
N ALA A 55 -9.37 -18.51 -21.30
CA ALA A 55 -10.61 -19.27 -21.14
C ALA A 55 -11.78 -18.41 -20.64
N TYR A 56 -11.51 -17.23 -20.04
CA TYR A 56 -12.54 -16.38 -19.45
C TYR A 56 -13.49 -15.77 -20.50
N ASP A 57 -12.96 -15.18 -21.57
CA ASP A 57 -13.75 -14.58 -22.65
C ASP A 57 -12.95 -14.53 -23.96
N ARG A 58 -13.59 -14.86 -25.09
CA ARG A 58 -12.99 -14.86 -26.45
C ARG A 58 -12.44 -13.49 -26.89
N ARG A 59 -12.87 -12.40 -26.24
CA ARG A 59 -12.40 -11.04 -26.49
C ARG A 59 -11.04 -10.77 -25.86
N ILE A 60 -10.55 -11.59 -24.93
CA ILE A 60 -9.18 -11.50 -24.43
C ILE A 60 -8.20 -11.89 -25.56
N LYS A 61 -7.43 -10.91 -26.05
CA LYS A 61 -6.50 -11.08 -27.18
C LYS A 61 -5.05 -11.22 -26.74
N GLN A 62 -4.67 -10.56 -25.65
CA GLN A 62 -3.32 -10.63 -25.11
C GLN A 62 -3.38 -10.85 -23.61
N VAL A 63 -2.46 -11.67 -23.11
CA VAL A 63 -2.22 -11.90 -21.69
C VAL A 63 -0.74 -11.70 -21.46
N GLN A 64 -0.39 -10.92 -20.46
CA GLN A 64 0.98 -10.74 -19.98
C GLN A 64 1.02 -11.17 -18.52
N ALA A 65 1.65 -12.31 -18.25
CA ALA A 65 1.89 -12.81 -16.90
C ALA A 65 3.37 -12.62 -16.53
N SER A 66 3.65 -12.19 -15.31
CA SER A 66 5.02 -12.05 -14.79
C SER A 66 5.12 -12.53 -13.36
N TYR A 67 6.20 -13.26 -13.08
CA TYR A 67 6.56 -13.71 -11.74
C TYR A 67 7.89 -13.08 -11.36
N VAL A 68 7.97 -12.57 -10.13
CA VAL A 68 9.18 -11.99 -9.55
C VAL A 68 9.37 -12.54 -8.15
N ASP A 69 10.58 -12.97 -7.83
CA ASP A 69 10.99 -13.33 -6.49
C ASP A 69 12.31 -12.67 -6.08
N GLU A 70 12.48 -12.47 -4.77
CA GLU A 70 13.70 -11.92 -4.17
C GLU A 70 13.92 -12.59 -2.80
N THR A 71 15.17 -12.91 -2.47
CA THR A 71 15.60 -13.19 -1.10
C THR A 71 16.67 -12.20 -0.70
N LYS A 72 16.34 -11.25 0.17
CA LYS A 72 17.28 -10.23 0.62
C LYS A 72 17.83 -10.57 2.00
N HIS A 73 19.15 -10.66 2.11
CA HIS A 73 19.85 -10.82 3.39
C HIS A 73 20.35 -9.45 3.86
N ILE A 74 19.98 -9.05 5.06
CA ILE A 74 20.36 -7.76 5.64
C ILE A 74 21.09 -8.00 6.95
N LEU A 75 22.23 -7.35 7.14
CA LEU A 75 22.97 -7.30 8.39
C LEU A 75 23.22 -5.83 8.73
N ILE A 76 22.74 -5.40 9.90
CA ILE A 76 22.96 -4.05 10.43
C ILE A 76 23.90 -4.14 11.62
N VAL A 77 25.01 -3.43 11.54
CA VAL A 77 25.98 -3.28 12.65
C VAL A 77 26.20 -1.80 12.90
N THR A 78 25.95 -1.36 14.13
CA THR A 78 25.99 0.06 14.51
C THR A 78 27.13 0.35 15.49
N SER A 79 27.53 1.62 15.57
CA SER A 79 28.66 2.06 16.40
C SER A 79 28.42 1.99 17.90
N ASP A 80 27.17 1.80 18.33
CA ASP A 80 26.78 1.54 19.72
C ASP A 80 26.83 0.04 20.07
N GLY A 81 27.33 -0.81 19.16
CA GLY A 81 27.56 -2.23 19.40
C GLY A 81 26.36 -3.13 19.09
N ARG A 82 25.25 -2.59 18.60
CA ARG A 82 24.12 -3.41 18.13
C ARG A 82 24.48 -4.10 16.82
N ALA A 83 24.11 -5.38 16.73
CA ALA A 83 24.18 -6.17 15.52
C ALA A 83 22.90 -7.00 15.37
N THR A 84 22.24 -6.91 14.22
CA THR A 84 20.96 -7.56 13.96
C THR A 84 20.84 -7.88 12.47
N TRP A 85 20.04 -8.89 12.12
CA TRP A 85 19.94 -9.36 10.75
C TRP A 85 18.53 -9.82 10.38
N ASP A 86 18.23 -9.73 9.10
CA ASP A 86 16.95 -10.15 8.54
C ASP A 86 17.16 -10.92 7.23
N LEU A 87 16.23 -11.84 6.93
CA LEU A 87 16.16 -12.55 5.66
C LEU A 87 14.77 -12.38 5.10
N GLN A 88 14.65 -11.53 4.10
CA GLN A 88 13.39 -11.05 3.58
C GLN A 88 13.08 -11.77 2.26
N PRO A 89 12.23 -12.82 2.26
CA PRO A 89 11.66 -13.36 1.04
C PRO A 89 10.57 -12.43 0.53
N LEU A 90 10.42 -12.34 -0.78
CA LEU A 90 9.33 -11.63 -1.41
C LEU A 90 9.01 -12.30 -2.74
N VAL A 91 7.73 -12.60 -2.98
CA VAL A 91 7.23 -13.11 -4.26
C VAL A 91 6.10 -12.22 -4.75
N ARG A 92 5.93 -12.14 -6.07
CA ARG A 92 4.83 -11.44 -6.71
C ARG A 92 4.48 -12.09 -8.05
N LEU A 93 3.19 -12.27 -8.30
CA LEU A 93 2.61 -12.65 -9.59
C LEU A 93 1.76 -11.50 -10.09
N ASN A 94 1.89 -11.16 -11.37
CA ASN A 94 1.06 -10.15 -12.03
C ASN A 94 0.47 -10.72 -13.30
N VAL A 95 -0.78 -10.37 -13.60
CA VAL A 95 -1.49 -10.72 -14.81
C VAL A 95 -2.15 -9.46 -15.38
N MET A 96 -1.82 -9.13 -16.62
CA MET A 96 -2.49 -8.09 -17.39
C MET A 96 -3.19 -8.72 -18.59
N CYS A 97 -4.49 -8.48 -18.69
CA CYS A 97 -5.32 -8.94 -19.81
C CYS A 97 -5.68 -7.75 -20.69
N ILE A 98 -5.63 -7.93 -22.01
CA ILE A 98 -6.11 -6.95 -22.98
C ILE A 98 -7.27 -7.57 -23.75
N ALA A 99 -8.44 -6.96 -23.62
CA ALA A 99 -9.65 -7.30 -24.34
C ALA A 99 -9.81 -6.41 -25.58
N GLU A 100 -10.38 -6.96 -26.66
CA GLU A 100 -10.71 -6.22 -27.88
C GLU A 100 -12.11 -6.57 -28.39
N GLU A 101 -12.90 -5.54 -28.69
CA GLU A 101 -14.21 -5.65 -29.36
C GLU A 101 -14.46 -4.43 -30.25
N ASN A 102 -14.89 -4.66 -31.49
CA ASN A 102 -15.23 -3.60 -32.45
C ASN A 102 -14.13 -2.53 -32.64
N GLY A 103 -12.85 -2.93 -32.61
CA GLY A 103 -11.70 -2.04 -32.73
C GLY A 103 -11.34 -1.26 -31.46
N GLN A 104 -12.14 -1.38 -30.38
CA GLN A 104 -11.81 -0.83 -29.07
C GLN A 104 -10.99 -1.85 -28.27
N ARG A 105 -9.97 -1.35 -27.56
CA ARG A 105 -9.13 -2.15 -26.65
C ARG A 105 -9.23 -1.62 -25.25
N GLN A 106 -9.33 -2.54 -24.29
CA GLN A 106 -9.33 -2.23 -22.87
C GLN A 106 -8.47 -3.23 -22.12
N SER A 107 -7.96 -2.82 -20.97
CA SER A 107 -7.07 -3.63 -20.16
C SER A 107 -7.61 -3.82 -18.74
N GLY A 108 -7.28 -4.95 -18.16
CA GLY A 108 -7.42 -5.22 -16.73
C GLY A 108 -6.08 -5.67 -16.16
N TYR A 109 -5.88 -5.42 -14.88
CA TYR A 109 -4.63 -5.74 -14.20
C TYR A 109 -4.93 -6.27 -12.82
N GLN A 110 -4.40 -7.46 -12.53
CA GLN A 110 -4.44 -8.01 -11.20
C GLN A 110 -3.08 -8.57 -10.86
N GLY A 111 -2.70 -8.45 -9.59
CA GLY A 111 -1.50 -9.08 -9.10
C GLY A 111 -1.55 -9.23 -7.60
N GLY A 112 -0.57 -9.93 -7.08
CA GLY A 112 -0.46 -10.11 -5.65
C GLY A 112 0.74 -10.95 -5.28
N GLY A 113 0.90 -11.14 -3.98
CA GLY A 113 2.02 -11.84 -3.38
C GLY A 113 2.29 -11.33 -1.97
N GLY A 114 3.51 -11.52 -1.53
CA GLY A 114 3.86 -11.27 -0.14
C GLY A 114 5.21 -11.86 0.20
N ARG A 115 5.48 -11.95 1.49
CA ARG A 115 6.71 -12.54 2.01
C ARG A 115 6.49 -14.01 2.25
N GLY A 116 7.13 -14.83 1.44
CA GLY A 116 6.97 -16.28 1.48
C GLY A 116 7.56 -16.91 0.23
N VAL A 117 7.11 -18.13 -0.08
CA VAL A 117 7.50 -18.86 -1.29
C VAL A 117 6.28 -19.03 -2.20
N LEU A 118 6.20 -20.11 -2.99
CA LEU A 118 5.09 -20.31 -3.93
C LEU A 118 3.76 -20.63 -3.24
N ASP A 119 3.79 -21.05 -1.98
CA ASP A 119 2.61 -21.32 -1.16
C ASP A 119 1.73 -20.09 -0.90
N VAL A 120 2.28 -18.89 -1.11
CA VAL A 120 1.54 -17.63 -1.11
C VAL A 120 0.47 -17.59 -2.22
N PHE A 121 0.65 -18.29 -3.34
CA PHE A 121 -0.28 -18.26 -4.48
C PHE A 121 -1.41 -19.29 -4.30
N THR A 122 -2.33 -18.97 -3.40
CA THR A 122 -3.53 -19.75 -3.09
C THR A 122 -4.72 -18.82 -2.82
N GLY A 123 -5.95 -19.36 -2.78
CA GLY A 123 -7.16 -18.56 -2.56
C GLY A 123 -7.29 -17.42 -3.57
N ASP A 124 -7.43 -16.17 -3.11
CA ASP A 124 -7.52 -14.99 -3.98
C ASP A 124 -6.21 -14.63 -4.69
N LEU A 125 -5.08 -15.20 -4.23
CA LEU A 125 -3.76 -15.07 -4.87
C LEU A 125 -3.45 -16.24 -5.82
N ASP A 126 -4.37 -17.19 -5.98
CA ASP A 126 -4.25 -18.28 -6.94
C ASP A 126 -4.08 -17.73 -8.38
N PRO A 127 -3.19 -18.32 -9.21
CA PRO A 127 -2.97 -17.84 -10.58
C PRO A 127 -4.24 -17.78 -11.43
N HIS A 128 -5.17 -18.73 -11.27
CA HIS A 128 -6.45 -18.70 -11.99
C HIS A 128 -7.35 -17.58 -11.47
N ALA A 129 -7.39 -17.35 -10.16
CA ALA A 129 -8.19 -16.27 -9.55
C ALA A 129 -7.71 -14.90 -10.05
N LEU A 130 -6.40 -14.63 -9.95
CA LEU A 130 -5.79 -13.37 -10.42
C LEU A 130 -6.03 -13.15 -11.92
N ALA A 131 -5.85 -14.19 -12.73
CA ALA A 131 -6.05 -14.11 -14.17
C ALA A 131 -7.51 -13.86 -14.56
N ARG A 132 -8.47 -14.52 -13.91
CA ARG A 132 -9.91 -14.29 -14.14
C ARG A 132 -10.32 -12.89 -13.73
N GLU A 133 -9.81 -12.38 -12.62
CA GLU A 133 -10.11 -11.02 -12.16
C GLU A 133 -9.56 -9.97 -13.12
N SER A 134 -8.30 -10.13 -13.57
CA SER A 134 -7.72 -9.28 -14.63
C SER A 134 -8.55 -9.32 -15.92
N ALA A 135 -9.00 -10.51 -16.35
CA ALA A 135 -9.85 -10.65 -17.53
C ALA A 135 -11.24 -10.01 -17.32
N ARG A 136 -11.85 -10.19 -16.15
CA ARG A 136 -13.14 -9.56 -15.78
C ARG A 136 -13.06 -8.04 -15.89
N GLN A 137 -12.01 -7.43 -15.33
CA GLN A 137 -11.78 -5.98 -15.42
C GLN A 137 -11.64 -5.52 -16.88
N ALA A 138 -10.85 -6.21 -17.70
CA ALA A 138 -10.66 -5.86 -19.11
C ALA A 138 -11.98 -5.90 -19.89
N ILE A 139 -12.80 -6.92 -19.65
CA ILE A 139 -14.12 -7.09 -20.29
C ILE A 139 -15.13 -6.06 -19.78
N LEU A 140 -15.10 -5.75 -18.48
CA LEU A 140 -15.94 -4.72 -17.88
C LEU A 140 -15.69 -3.36 -18.54
N GLN A 141 -14.42 -3.02 -18.77
CA GLN A 141 -14.05 -1.73 -19.33
C GLN A 141 -14.49 -1.53 -20.78
N LEU A 142 -14.70 -2.61 -21.56
CA LEU A 142 -15.24 -2.52 -22.92
C LEU A 142 -16.66 -1.94 -22.96
N ARG A 143 -17.44 -2.08 -21.87
CA ARG A 143 -18.80 -1.54 -21.75
C ARG A 143 -18.92 -0.31 -20.85
N ALA A 144 -17.80 0.20 -20.33
CA ALA A 144 -17.80 1.32 -19.42
C ALA A 144 -18.13 2.64 -20.15
N ILE A 145 -19.06 3.40 -19.55
CA ILE A 145 -19.43 4.74 -20.01
C ILE A 145 -18.47 5.78 -19.44
N ASP A 146 -18.53 7.01 -19.94
CA ASP A 146 -17.69 8.08 -19.41
C ASP A 146 -18.15 8.49 -18.01
N ALA A 147 -17.19 8.74 -17.11
CA ALA A 147 -17.50 9.14 -15.74
C ALA A 147 -18.08 10.57 -15.67
N PRO A 148 -18.96 10.85 -14.69
CA PRO A 148 -19.46 12.19 -14.41
C PRO A 148 -18.34 13.10 -13.89
N ALA A 149 -18.50 14.41 -14.09
CA ALA A 149 -17.54 15.41 -13.63
C ALA A 149 -18.11 16.30 -12.52
N GLY A 150 -17.27 16.68 -11.56
CA GLY A 150 -17.59 17.62 -10.49
C GLY A 150 -17.53 17.01 -9.08
N PRO A 151 -17.87 17.81 -8.04
CA PRO A 151 -17.97 17.33 -6.68
C PRO A 151 -19.17 16.39 -6.51
N MET A 152 -18.96 15.23 -5.90
CA MET A 152 -20.03 14.26 -5.60
C MET A 152 -19.69 13.37 -4.41
N GLU A 153 -20.68 12.60 -3.94
CA GLU A 153 -20.45 11.51 -2.99
C GLU A 153 -19.65 10.39 -3.65
N VAL A 154 -18.64 9.88 -2.96
CA VAL A 154 -17.84 8.75 -3.43
C VAL A 154 -17.72 7.70 -2.33
N VAL A 155 -18.04 6.46 -2.68
CA VAL A 155 -17.77 5.29 -1.86
C VAL A 155 -16.51 4.63 -2.40
N LEU A 156 -15.54 4.38 -1.52
CA LEU A 156 -14.36 3.59 -1.85
C LEU A 156 -14.55 2.17 -1.34
N GLY A 157 -14.24 1.18 -2.17
CA GLY A 157 -14.22 -0.23 -1.76
C GLY A 157 -13.07 -0.55 -0.79
N PRO A 158 -13.05 -1.77 -0.24
CA PRO A 158 -12.02 -2.17 0.70
C PRO A 158 -10.70 -2.53 0.00
N GLY A 159 -9.60 -2.63 0.76
CA GLY A 159 -8.32 -3.10 0.23
C GLY A 159 -7.51 -2.01 -0.47
N TRP A 160 -7.24 -2.21 -1.77
CA TRP A 160 -6.36 -1.35 -2.57
C TRP A 160 -6.74 0.14 -2.64
N PRO A 161 -8.03 0.55 -2.59
CA PRO A 161 -8.42 1.95 -2.42
C PRO A 161 -7.81 2.65 -1.19
N GLY A 162 -7.22 1.89 -0.25
CA GLY A 162 -6.33 2.41 0.79
C GLY A 162 -5.12 3.19 0.29
N ILE A 163 -4.82 3.18 -1.03
CA ILE A 163 -3.87 4.10 -1.66
C ILE A 163 -4.21 5.57 -1.36
N LEU A 164 -5.49 5.89 -1.16
CA LEU A 164 -5.91 7.20 -0.67
C LEU A 164 -5.18 7.54 0.64
N LEU A 165 -5.12 6.62 1.61
CA LEU A 165 -4.47 6.88 2.88
C LEU A 165 -2.96 7.01 2.72
N HIS A 166 -2.35 6.17 1.89
CA HIS A 166 -0.92 6.17 1.64
C HIS A 166 -0.42 7.54 1.21
N GLU A 167 -1.11 8.10 0.24
CA GLU A 167 -0.73 9.33 -0.44
C GLU A 167 -1.22 10.55 0.34
N ALA A 168 -2.50 10.58 0.71
CA ALA A 168 -3.12 11.75 1.30
C ALA A 168 -2.70 11.98 2.76
N ILE A 169 -2.22 10.94 3.44
CA ILE A 169 -1.87 10.99 4.86
C ILE A 169 -0.49 10.39 5.10
N GLY A 170 -0.25 9.17 4.63
CA GLY A 170 0.90 8.35 4.98
C GLY A 170 2.23 9.07 4.80
N HIS A 171 2.52 9.54 3.58
CA HIS A 171 3.69 10.37 3.31
C HIS A 171 3.71 11.67 4.12
N GLY A 172 2.56 12.32 4.27
CA GLY A 172 2.41 13.52 5.11
C GLY A 172 2.77 13.29 6.59
N LEU A 173 2.73 12.04 7.07
CA LEU A 173 3.06 11.64 8.45
C LEU A 173 4.45 10.98 8.60
N GLU A 174 5.27 10.99 7.56
CA GLU A 174 6.69 10.65 7.67
C GLU A 174 7.44 11.81 8.35
N ALA A 175 8.23 11.49 9.39
CA ALA A 175 8.74 12.51 10.32
C ALA A 175 9.76 13.47 9.72
N ASP A 176 10.44 13.11 8.63
CA ASP A 176 11.42 13.96 7.98
C ASP A 176 10.78 15.21 7.37
N PHE A 177 9.58 15.10 6.77
CA PHE A 177 8.81 16.25 6.30
C PHE A 177 8.26 17.10 7.45
N ASN A 178 7.77 16.45 8.52
CA ASN A 178 7.22 17.15 9.69
C ASN A 178 8.30 17.90 10.47
N ARG A 179 9.48 17.28 10.65
CA ARG A 179 10.66 17.91 11.25
C ARG A 179 11.14 19.12 10.45
N LYS A 180 11.12 19.03 9.11
CA LYS A 180 11.46 20.13 8.20
C LYS A 180 10.35 21.18 8.08
N LYS A 181 9.17 20.95 8.67
CA LYS A 181 7.98 21.80 8.59
C LYS A 181 7.47 22.02 7.16
N THR A 182 7.65 21.02 6.29
CA THR A 182 7.19 21.06 4.89
C THR A 182 5.89 20.28 4.69
N SER A 183 5.53 19.41 5.64
CA SER A 183 4.25 18.69 5.61
C SER A 183 3.10 19.59 6.09
N ALA A 184 1.94 19.43 5.46
CA ALA A 184 0.67 20.02 5.93
C ALA A 184 0.27 19.56 7.35
N PHE A 185 0.84 18.46 7.85
CA PHE A 185 0.59 17.94 9.20
C PHE A 185 1.55 18.46 10.27
N ALA A 186 2.54 19.27 9.90
CA ALA A 186 3.56 19.73 10.82
C ALA A 186 2.96 20.54 11.98
N GLY A 187 3.17 20.05 13.21
CA GLY A 187 2.70 20.71 14.43
C GLY A 187 1.24 20.43 14.77
N LEU A 188 0.58 19.50 14.08
CA LEU A 188 -0.83 19.15 14.32
C LEU A 188 -1.02 17.97 15.28
N ILE A 189 0.04 17.46 15.94
CA ILE A 189 -0.13 16.39 16.94
C ILE A 189 -1.10 16.86 18.03
N GLY A 190 -2.07 16.00 18.36
CA GLY A 190 -3.17 16.29 19.29
C GLY A 190 -4.33 17.06 18.67
N GLN A 191 -4.23 17.47 17.41
CA GLN A 191 -5.31 18.18 16.69
C GLN A 191 -6.18 17.22 15.88
N LYS A 192 -7.45 17.58 15.73
CA LYS A 192 -8.39 16.87 14.86
C LYS A 192 -8.03 17.14 13.39
N VAL A 193 -7.57 16.12 12.69
CA VAL A 193 -7.19 16.12 11.27
C VAL A 193 -8.15 15.33 10.37
N GLY A 194 -9.12 14.61 10.96
CA GLY A 194 -10.12 13.83 10.23
C GLY A 194 -11.44 13.68 10.98
N SER A 195 -12.37 12.92 10.40
CA SER A 195 -13.60 12.47 11.04
C SER A 195 -13.31 11.59 12.26
N GLU A 196 -14.20 11.59 13.25
CA GLU A 196 -14.09 10.74 14.45
C GLU A 196 -14.19 9.24 14.13
N LEU A 197 -14.71 8.91 12.96
CA LEU A 197 -14.76 7.54 12.43
C LEU A 197 -13.38 7.03 11.99
N CYS A 198 -12.44 7.94 11.72
CA CYS A 198 -11.16 7.59 11.11
C CYS A 198 -10.12 7.22 12.18
N THR A 199 -9.70 5.96 12.21
CA THR A 199 -8.50 5.53 12.92
C THR A 199 -7.55 4.89 11.91
N VAL A 200 -6.35 5.45 11.74
CA VAL A 200 -5.35 5.05 10.74
C VAL A 200 -4.09 4.58 11.45
N VAL A 201 -3.56 3.45 11.01
CA VAL A 201 -2.36 2.82 11.57
C VAL A 201 -1.36 2.49 10.47
N ASP A 202 -0.08 2.47 10.83
CA ASP A 202 0.98 1.79 10.07
C ASP A 202 1.45 0.61 10.91
N ASP A 203 1.37 -0.62 10.39
CA ASP A 203 1.70 -1.81 11.16
C ASP A 203 2.70 -2.69 10.44
N GLY A 204 3.97 -2.64 10.86
CA GLY A 204 5.02 -3.45 10.24
C GLY A 204 5.06 -4.92 10.69
N THR A 205 4.11 -5.36 11.52
CA THR A 205 4.16 -6.63 12.26
C THR A 205 3.24 -7.73 11.72
N ILE A 206 2.49 -7.46 10.64
CA ILE A 206 1.52 -8.40 10.08
C ILE A 206 2.28 -9.56 9.38
N PRO A 207 2.11 -10.82 9.80
CA PRO A 207 2.83 -11.96 9.20
C PRO A 207 2.61 -12.07 7.69
N PHE A 208 3.66 -12.48 6.97
CA PHE A 208 3.69 -12.73 5.52
C PHE A 208 3.31 -11.54 4.61
N ARG A 209 2.90 -10.38 5.15
CA ARG A 209 2.53 -9.21 4.34
C ARG A 209 3.75 -8.59 3.67
N ARG A 210 3.54 -8.10 2.44
CA ARG A 210 4.53 -7.44 1.60
C ARG A 210 5.25 -6.28 2.32
N GLY A 211 4.50 -5.42 3.01
CA GLY A 211 5.04 -4.24 3.69
C GLY A 211 5.70 -4.51 5.04
N SER A 212 5.49 -5.68 5.66
CA SER A 212 6.01 -6.02 7.00
C SER A 212 7.52 -6.24 7.01
N LEU A 213 8.18 -6.15 8.16
CA LEU A 213 9.61 -6.46 8.30
C LEU A 213 9.91 -6.97 9.71
N ASN A 214 10.90 -7.86 9.87
CA ASN A 214 11.32 -8.24 11.23
C ASN A 214 12.01 -7.07 11.93
N MET A 215 12.68 -6.21 11.17
CA MET A 215 13.26 -4.95 11.60
C MET A 215 13.30 -3.96 10.44
N ASP A 216 13.36 -2.66 10.73
CA ASP A 216 13.70 -1.66 9.72
C ASP A 216 15.19 -1.73 9.33
N ASP A 217 15.58 -0.95 8.33
CA ASP A 217 16.95 -0.94 7.79
C ASP A 217 17.94 -0.18 8.68
N GLU A 218 17.52 0.21 9.89
CA GLU A 218 18.38 0.71 10.95
C GLU A 218 18.54 -0.29 12.10
N GLY A 219 17.87 -1.43 12.03
CA GLY A 219 17.94 -2.52 13.00
C GLY A 219 16.96 -2.36 14.18
N ASN A 220 15.92 -1.55 14.03
CA ASN A 220 14.85 -1.42 15.02
C ASN A 220 13.71 -2.38 14.69
N PRO A 221 13.13 -3.12 15.65
CA PRO A 221 11.90 -3.87 15.40
C PRO A 221 10.82 -2.94 14.84
N THR A 222 10.05 -3.42 13.86
CA THR A 222 8.83 -2.72 13.41
C THR A 222 7.71 -2.93 14.42
N HIS A 223 6.81 -1.96 14.49
CA HIS A 223 5.68 -1.96 15.42
C HIS A 223 4.39 -1.57 14.70
N ARG A 224 3.28 -1.73 15.41
CA ARG A 224 2.02 -1.06 15.09
C ARG A 224 2.05 0.35 15.65
N THR A 225 2.03 1.34 14.78
CA THR A 225 1.98 2.76 15.12
C THR A 225 0.60 3.31 14.81
N VAL A 226 -0.10 3.81 15.82
CA VAL A 226 -1.35 4.56 15.61
C VAL A 226 -0.98 5.96 15.15
N LEU A 227 -1.38 6.30 13.93
CA LEU A 227 -1.08 7.59 13.32
C LEU A 227 -2.21 8.58 13.59
N ILE A 228 -3.44 8.15 13.38
CA ILE A 228 -4.65 8.94 13.65
C ILE A 228 -5.56 8.05 14.49
N GLU A 229 -6.05 8.57 15.60
CA GLU A 229 -7.04 7.89 16.45
C GLU A 229 -8.29 8.75 16.53
N LYS A 230 -9.42 8.21 16.05
CA LYS A 230 -10.71 8.92 16.01
C LYS A 230 -10.59 10.35 15.47
N GLY A 231 -9.89 10.49 14.35
CA GLY A 231 -9.66 11.75 13.67
C GLY A 231 -8.60 12.66 14.30
N VAL A 232 -7.98 12.29 15.43
CA VAL A 232 -6.93 13.07 16.10
C VAL A 232 -5.55 12.52 15.75
N LEU A 233 -4.65 13.40 15.30
CA LEU A 233 -3.28 13.03 14.96
C LEU A 233 -2.48 12.67 16.22
N GLN A 234 -1.93 11.46 16.27
CA GLN A 234 -1.20 10.94 17.42
C GLN A 234 0.32 11.11 17.31
N GLY A 235 0.87 10.98 16.10
CA GLY A 235 2.31 11.02 15.90
C GLY A 235 2.74 10.86 14.44
N TYR A 236 4.03 10.64 14.26
CA TYR A 236 4.68 10.49 12.95
C TYR A 236 5.49 9.19 12.90
N LEU A 237 5.70 8.66 11.69
CA LEU A 237 6.62 7.54 11.45
C LEU A 237 8.05 8.04 11.54
N GLN A 238 8.90 7.37 12.31
CA GLN A 238 10.25 7.82 12.68
C GLN A 238 11.34 6.91 12.13
N ASP A 239 12.41 7.53 11.63
CA ASP A 239 13.75 6.95 11.58
C ASP A 239 14.58 7.44 12.78
N ARG A 240 15.79 6.92 12.96
CA ARG A 240 16.67 7.27 14.08
C ARG A 240 17.09 8.72 14.06
N LEU A 241 17.28 9.31 12.88
CA LEU A 241 17.63 10.73 12.75
C LEU A 241 16.48 11.64 13.23
N SER A 242 15.27 11.40 12.74
CA SER A 242 14.10 12.21 13.06
C SER A 242 13.64 11.99 14.49
N SER A 243 13.66 10.74 14.98
CA SER A 243 13.41 10.42 16.39
C SER A 243 14.30 11.24 17.31
N LYS A 244 15.61 11.29 17.04
CA LYS A 244 16.57 12.07 17.85
C LYS A 244 16.28 13.57 17.79
N LEU A 245 16.04 14.12 16.60
CA LEU A 245 15.84 15.55 16.42
C LEU A 245 14.49 16.05 16.97
N MET A 246 13.45 15.20 16.91
CA MET A 246 12.11 15.51 17.40
C MET A 246 11.88 15.04 18.84
N LYS A 247 12.84 14.32 19.45
CA LYS A 247 12.72 13.67 20.77
C LYS A 247 11.50 12.74 20.86
N ALA A 248 11.24 12.01 19.79
CA ALA A 248 10.12 11.08 19.67
C ALA A 248 10.60 9.62 19.75
N PRO A 249 9.77 8.66 20.20
CA PRO A 249 10.10 7.24 20.16
C PRO A 249 10.39 6.74 18.73
N LEU A 250 11.20 5.70 18.61
CA LEU A 250 11.36 4.97 17.36
C LEU A 250 10.09 4.17 17.05
N THR A 251 9.74 4.07 15.77
CA THR A 251 8.54 3.35 15.31
C THR A 251 8.88 2.14 14.42
N GLY A 252 10.15 1.98 14.05
CA GLY A 252 10.62 0.93 13.15
C GLY A 252 10.28 1.22 11.68
N ASN A 253 10.46 2.46 11.26
CA ASN A 253 10.14 2.95 9.92
C ASN A 253 11.36 3.52 9.19
N GLY A 254 12.59 3.37 9.72
CA GLY A 254 13.81 3.79 9.04
C GLY A 254 14.17 2.82 7.91
N ARG A 255 13.62 3.02 6.72
CA ARG A 255 13.76 2.09 5.59
C ARG A 255 14.59 2.66 4.45
N ARG A 256 15.26 1.78 3.70
CA ARG A 256 16.00 2.11 2.47
C ARG A 256 15.78 1.06 1.39
N GLN A 257 15.97 1.44 0.13
CA GLN A 257 15.86 0.51 -1.00
C GLN A 257 16.96 -0.57 -0.96
N SER A 258 18.21 -0.15 -0.75
CA SER A 258 19.41 -1.00 -0.82
C SER A 258 20.59 -0.37 -0.07
N TYR A 259 21.75 -1.04 -0.10
CA TYR A 259 22.92 -0.64 0.69
C TYR A 259 23.52 0.72 0.31
N ASP A 260 23.32 1.12 -0.95
CA ASP A 260 23.77 2.36 -1.59
C ASP A 260 22.82 3.54 -1.35
N HIS A 261 21.76 3.34 -0.57
CA HIS A 261 20.79 4.37 -0.22
C HIS A 261 20.79 4.71 1.28
N ILE A 262 20.44 5.95 1.60
CA ILE A 262 20.30 6.43 2.98
C ILE A 262 18.89 6.07 3.48
N PRO A 263 18.74 5.49 4.69
CA PRO A 263 17.43 5.24 5.27
C PRO A 263 16.72 6.55 5.63
N MET A 264 15.39 6.51 5.57
CA MET A 264 14.51 7.62 5.94
C MET A 264 13.20 7.08 6.51
N PRO A 265 12.34 7.90 7.16
CA PRO A 265 11.05 7.43 7.62
C PRO A 265 10.18 7.02 6.42
N ARG A 266 9.66 5.79 6.47
CA ARG A 266 8.87 5.15 5.42
C ARG A 266 7.77 4.25 5.99
N MET A 267 6.61 4.25 5.35
CA MET A 267 5.49 3.35 5.66
C MET A 267 5.85 1.86 5.56
N THR A 268 5.04 1.01 6.21
CA THR A 268 5.06 -0.45 6.11
C THR A 268 3.74 -0.96 5.52
N ASN A 269 2.74 -1.27 6.35
CA ASN A 269 1.38 -1.58 5.96
C ASN A 269 0.45 -0.51 6.56
N THR A 270 -0.01 0.43 5.74
CA THR A 270 -0.79 1.60 6.20
C THR A 270 -2.28 1.42 5.88
N PHE A 271 -3.14 1.40 6.90
CA PHE A 271 -4.57 1.14 6.70
C PHE A 271 -5.47 1.82 7.73
N MET A 272 -6.75 1.96 7.39
CA MET A 272 -7.79 2.42 8.31
C MET A 272 -8.43 1.23 9.03
N MET A 273 -8.75 1.38 10.30
CA MET A 273 -9.49 0.37 11.06
C MET A 273 -10.96 0.30 10.63
N SER A 274 -11.55 -0.89 10.70
CA SER A 274 -12.99 -1.08 10.52
C SER A 274 -13.82 -0.19 11.44
N GLY A 275 -14.94 0.29 10.91
CA GLY A 275 -16.04 0.86 11.67
C GLY A 275 -17.16 -0.16 11.85
N ASP A 276 -18.37 0.33 12.08
CA ASP A 276 -19.54 -0.49 12.42
C ASP A 276 -20.56 -0.63 11.28
N SER A 277 -20.40 0.11 10.18
CA SER A 277 -21.37 0.12 9.09
C SER A 277 -21.24 -1.12 8.20
N ALA A 278 -22.37 -1.69 7.75
CA ALA A 278 -22.34 -2.69 6.68
C ALA A 278 -22.05 -2.00 5.34
N PRO A 279 -21.14 -2.54 4.49
CA PRO A 279 -20.79 -1.94 3.20
C PRO A 279 -22.00 -1.69 2.29
N GLU A 280 -22.97 -2.60 2.31
CA GLU A 280 -24.19 -2.50 1.52
C GLU A 280 -25.05 -1.32 1.98
N ASP A 281 -25.08 -1.03 3.28
CA ASP A 281 -25.84 0.10 3.82
C ASP A 281 -25.13 1.43 3.53
N ILE A 282 -23.80 1.43 3.45
CA ILE A 282 -23.04 2.58 2.96
C ILE A 282 -23.45 2.89 1.51
N ILE A 283 -23.46 1.89 0.63
CA ILE A 283 -23.86 2.05 -0.78
C ILE A 283 -25.30 2.52 -0.89
N LYS A 284 -26.23 1.90 -0.15
CA LYS A 284 -27.66 2.29 -0.13
C LYS A 284 -27.89 3.73 0.30
N SER A 285 -26.99 4.30 1.10
CA SER A 285 -27.09 5.67 1.60
C SER A 285 -26.79 6.75 0.54
N VAL A 286 -26.32 6.36 -0.65
CA VAL A 286 -25.90 7.30 -1.70
C VAL A 286 -27.01 7.44 -2.74
N GLU A 287 -27.60 8.63 -2.84
CA GLU A 287 -28.64 8.93 -3.84
C GLU A 287 -28.05 9.02 -5.25
N LYS A 288 -26.93 9.75 -5.40
CA LYS A 288 -26.17 9.84 -6.64
C LYS A 288 -24.68 10.03 -6.34
N GLY A 289 -23.84 9.15 -6.87
CA GLY A 289 -22.41 9.22 -6.61
C GLY A 289 -21.62 8.18 -7.38
N LEU A 290 -20.41 7.91 -6.91
CA LEU A 290 -19.50 6.93 -7.51
C LEU A 290 -19.10 5.86 -6.48
N TYR A 291 -19.05 4.60 -6.90
CA TYR A 291 -18.39 3.52 -6.18
C TYR A 291 -17.08 3.18 -6.88
N ALA A 292 -15.94 3.47 -6.27
CA ALA A 292 -14.62 3.16 -6.82
C ALA A 292 -13.98 2.00 -6.06
N VAL A 293 -13.81 0.87 -6.74
CA VAL A 293 -13.33 -0.39 -6.13
C VAL A 293 -11.86 -0.64 -6.40
N HIS A 294 -11.32 -0.09 -7.49
CA HIS A 294 -9.92 -0.29 -7.84
C HIS A 294 -9.33 0.98 -8.46
N PHE A 295 -8.05 1.18 -8.20
CA PHE A 295 -7.26 2.30 -8.69
C PHE A 295 -6.05 1.78 -9.45
N GLY A 296 -5.57 2.53 -10.45
CA GLY A 296 -4.28 2.24 -11.05
C GLY A 296 -3.16 2.65 -10.08
N GLY A 297 -2.79 3.92 -10.16
CA GLY A 297 -1.91 4.57 -9.18
C GLY A 297 -2.38 5.99 -8.94
N GLY A 298 -1.53 6.77 -8.27
CA GLY A 298 -1.71 8.21 -8.20
C GLY A 298 -0.47 8.92 -7.72
N GLN A 299 -0.65 10.19 -7.42
CA GLN A 299 0.43 11.07 -6.99
C GLN A 299 -0.09 12.05 -5.95
N VAL A 300 0.74 12.33 -4.94
CA VAL A 300 0.52 13.41 -3.97
C VAL A 300 1.61 14.48 -4.06
N ASP A 301 1.21 15.73 -3.92
CA ASP A 301 2.08 16.80 -3.47
C ASP A 301 1.93 16.96 -1.96
N ILE A 302 2.88 16.44 -1.21
CA ILE A 302 2.93 16.47 0.26
C ILE A 302 2.95 17.89 0.85
N THR A 303 3.38 18.89 0.08
CA THR A 303 3.49 20.28 0.56
C THR A 303 2.12 20.94 0.57
N SER A 304 1.39 20.80 -0.55
CA SER A 304 0.01 21.31 -0.65
C SER A 304 -1.03 20.35 -0.08
N GLY A 305 -0.66 19.09 0.15
CA GLY A 305 -1.54 18.01 0.58
C GLY A 305 -2.46 17.48 -0.52
N LYS A 306 -2.29 17.94 -1.78
CA LYS A 306 -3.16 17.60 -2.90
C LYS A 306 -2.78 16.26 -3.52
N PHE A 307 -3.78 15.47 -3.89
CA PHE A 307 -3.58 14.18 -4.55
C PHE A 307 -4.46 14.03 -5.78
N VAL A 308 -4.05 13.11 -6.66
CA VAL A 308 -4.81 12.67 -7.84
C VAL A 308 -4.74 11.15 -7.96
N PHE A 309 -5.89 10.48 -8.03
CA PHE A 309 -6.01 9.03 -8.30
C PHE A 309 -6.91 8.77 -9.48
N THR A 310 -6.53 7.85 -10.36
CA THR A 310 -7.42 7.39 -11.44
C THR A 310 -7.97 6.02 -11.09
N ALA A 311 -9.29 5.91 -11.00
CA ALA A 311 -9.96 4.65 -10.78
C ALA A 311 -9.78 3.76 -12.02
N SER A 312 -9.27 2.55 -11.82
CA SER A 312 -9.21 1.51 -12.85
C SER A 312 -10.50 0.70 -12.91
N GLU A 313 -11.33 0.79 -11.89
CA GLU A 313 -12.69 0.27 -11.88
C GLU A 313 -13.57 1.10 -10.95
N ALA A 314 -14.63 1.66 -11.51
CA ALA A 314 -15.63 2.42 -10.79
C ALA A 314 -17.01 2.26 -11.42
N TYR A 315 -18.03 2.58 -10.65
CA TYR A 315 -19.44 2.44 -11.02
C TYR A 315 -20.23 3.65 -10.55
N LEU A 316 -21.27 4.02 -11.27
CA LEU A 316 -22.29 4.92 -10.74
C LEU A 316 -23.03 4.26 -9.58
N ILE A 317 -23.39 5.09 -8.59
CA ILE A 317 -24.41 4.76 -7.60
C ILE A 317 -25.62 5.64 -7.88
N GLU A 318 -26.79 5.02 -8.07
CA GLU A 318 -28.06 5.70 -8.32
C GLU A 318 -29.14 5.10 -7.42
N ASN A 319 -29.76 5.94 -6.58
CA ASN A 319 -30.77 5.56 -5.59
C ASN A 319 -30.33 4.38 -4.71
N GLY A 320 -29.08 4.41 -4.24
CA GLY A 320 -28.52 3.38 -3.37
C GLY A 320 -28.15 2.08 -4.07
N GLN A 321 -28.08 2.05 -5.41
CA GLN A 321 -27.73 0.87 -6.19
C GLN A 321 -26.52 1.13 -7.10
N ILE A 322 -25.61 0.16 -7.18
CA ILE A 322 -24.52 0.16 -8.16
C ILE A 322 -25.14 -0.09 -9.54
N THR A 323 -24.91 0.82 -10.50
CA THR A 323 -25.48 0.74 -11.85
C THR A 323 -24.41 0.55 -12.91
N ALA A 324 -24.11 1.58 -13.71
CA ALA A 324 -23.22 1.48 -14.86
C ALA A 324 -21.75 1.54 -14.45
N PRO A 325 -20.87 0.68 -15.00
CA PRO A 325 -19.43 0.87 -14.87
C PRO A 325 -19.00 2.13 -15.63
N VAL A 326 -18.05 2.87 -15.07
CA VAL A 326 -17.51 4.08 -15.68
C VAL A 326 -16.00 4.00 -15.88
N LYS A 327 -15.50 4.75 -16.86
CA LYS A 327 -14.07 4.92 -17.14
C LYS A 327 -13.67 6.38 -17.05
N GLY A 328 -12.37 6.61 -16.84
CA GLY A 328 -11.81 7.96 -16.77
C GLY A 328 -12.13 8.72 -15.49
N ALA A 329 -12.62 8.07 -14.43
CA ALA A 329 -12.90 8.71 -13.16
C ALA A 329 -11.58 9.03 -12.42
N THR A 330 -11.21 10.30 -12.39
CA THR A 330 -10.04 10.78 -11.65
C THR A 330 -10.47 11.50 -10.37
N LEU A 331 -10.12 10.98 -9.19
CA LEU A 331 -10.40 11.59 -7.90
C LEU A 331 -9.33 12.63 -7.58
N ILE A 332 -9.77 13.84 -7.23
CA ILE A 332 -8.91 14.97 -6.89
C ILE A 332 -9.35 15.53 -5.53
N GLY A 333 -8.40 15.68 -4.61
CA GLY A 333 -8.68 16.23 -3.29
C GLY A 333 -7.41 16.62 -2.54
N ASP A 334 -7.58 17.00 -1.28
CA ASP A 334 -6.51 17.16 -0.32
C ASP A 334 -6.71 16.25 0.90
N GLY A 335 -5.61 15.73 1.45
CA GLY A 335 -5.68 14.67 2.44
C GLY A 335 -6.40 15.02 3.75
N PRO A 336 -6.02 16.12 4.43
CA PRO A 336 -6.73 16.54 5.64
C PRO A 336 -8.22 16.79 5.41
N THR A 337 -8.62 17.40 4.28
CA THR A 337 -10.04 17.64 4.00
C THR A 337 -10.78 16.35 3.71
N VAL A 338 -10.22 15.45 2.90
CA VAL A 338 -10.89 14.19 2.53
C VAL A 338 -11.17 13.33 3.76
N LEU A 339 -10.23 13.25 4.71
CA LEU A 339 -10.47 12.56 5.97
C LEU A 339 -11.60 13.18 6.81
N ARG A 340 -11.81 14.50 6.75
CA ARG A 340 -12.93 15.18 7.42
C ARG A 340 -14.26 14.96 6.70
N GLN A 341 -14.23 14.65 5.40
CA GLN A 341 -15.41 14.33 4.61
C GLN A 341 -15.87 12.88 4.76
N VAL A 342 -15.13 12.02 5.47
CA VAL A 342 -15.56 10.64 5.76
C VAL A 342 -16.76 10.63 6.69
N THR A 343 -17.89 10.10 6.20
CA THR A 343 -19.18 10.05 6.91
C THR A 343 -19.63 8.64 7.29
N ALA A 344 -19.03 7.60 6.70
CA ALA A 344 -19.25 6.21 7.11
C ALA A 344 -17.98 5.38 6.89
N VAL A 345 -17.76 4.39 7.75
CA VAL A 345 -16.64 3.45 7.71
C VAL A 345 -17.19 2.04 7.92
N GLY A 346 -16.89 1.17 6.97
CA GLY A 346 -17.38 -0.20 6.88
C GLY A 346 -16.71 -1.14 7.87
N ASN A 347 -17.34 -2.29 8.10
CA ASN A 347 -16.83 -3.36 8.95
C ASN A 347 -16.00 -4.43 8.18
N ASP A 348 -15.64 -4.13 6.93
CA ASP A 348 -15.05 -5.02 5.92
C ASP A 348 -13.59 -4.64 5.58
N LEU A 349 -12.75 -4.44 6.60
CA LEU A 349 -11.35 -4.07 6.35
C LEU A 349 -10.63 -5.16 5.55
N GLU A 350 -10.11 -4.76 4.40
CA GLU A 350 -9.12 -5.53 3.65
C GLU A 350 -7.84 -4.73 3.44
N LEU A 351 -6.73 -5.46 3.29
CA LEU A 351 -5.46 -4.91 2.82
C LEU A 351 -5.24 -5.38 1.38
N ASP A 352 -4.44 -4.64 0.63
CA ASP A 352 -4.08 -5.00 -0.74
C ASP A 352 -3.46 -6.40 -0.83
N GLN A 353 -3.57 -6.98 -2.04
CA GLN A 353 -3.11 -8.33 -2.35
C GLN A 353 -1.58 -8.46 -2.43
N GLY A 354 -0.80 -7.43 -2.11
CA GLY A 354 0.66 -7.44 -2.17
C GLY A 354 1.22 -6.85 -3.46
N VAL A 355 0.60 -5.77 -3.94
CA VAL A 355 1.01 -5.06 -5.16
C VAL A 355 1.70 -3.73 -4.87
N GLY A 356 1.57 -3.21 -3.64
CA GLY A 356 2.07 -1.90 -3.23
C GLY A 356 3.57 -1.69 -3.46
N ILE A 357 3.89 -0.59 -4.13
CA ILE A 357 5.24 -0.08 -4.34
C ILE A 357 5.23 1.41 -4.05
N CYS A 358 6.07 1.86 -3.12
CA CYS A 358 6.12 3.26 -2.69
C CYS A 358 7.44 3.90 -3.13
N GLY A 359 7.36 5.04 -3.80
CA GLY A 359 8.49 5.86 -4.25
C GLY A 359 8.68 7.10 -3.38
N LYS A 360 9.90 7.37 -2.90
CA LYS A 360 10.25 8.63 -2.22
C LYS A 360 11.74 8.92 -2.42
N GLU A 361 12.07 10.14 -2.83
CA GLU A 361 13.46 10.60 -3.03
C GLU A 361 14.29 9.63 -3.90
N GLY A 362 13.68 9.13 -4.99
CA GLY A 362 14.30 8.16 -5.91
C GLY A 362 14.35 6.72 -5.40
N GLN A 363 13.90 6.44 -4.17
CA GLN A 363 13.88 5.10 -3.59
C GLN A 363 12.52 4.43 -3.64
N THR A 364 12.53 3.18 -4.06
CA THR A 364 11.36 2.30 -4.21
C THR A 364 11.41 1.16 -3.20
N ILE A 365 10.34 0.99 -2.42
CA ILE A 365 10.24 -0.08 -1.41
C ILE A 365 8.87 -0.78 -1.44
N PRO A 366 8.79 -2.06 -1.04
CA PRO A 366 7.51 -2.74 -0.88
C PRO A 366 6.74 -2.18 0.32
N VAL A 367 5.46 -1.88 0.10
CA VAL A 367 4.50 -1.44 1.12
C VAL A 367 3.18 -2.18 0.91
N SER A 368 2.29 -2.07 1.89
CA SER A 368 0.88 -2.41 1.71
C SER A 368 -0.02 -1.28 2.15
N VAL A 369 -1.23 -1.28 1.61
CA VAL A 369 -2.29 -0.33 1.93
C VAL A 369 -3.57 -1.07 2.28
N GLY A 370 -4.47 -0.43 3.01
CA GLY A 370 -5.76 -1.04 3.32
C GLY A 370 -6.82 -0.03 3.69
N LEU A 371 -8.07 -0.42 3.46
CA LEU A 371 -9.25 0.37 3.76
C LEU A 371 -10.40 -0.61 4.01
N PRO A 372 -11.33 -0.34 4.93
CA PRO A 372 -12.69 -0.85 4.81
C PRO A 372 -13.43 -0.09 3.70
N THR A 373 -14.67 -0.47 3.38
CA THR A 373 -15.52 0.39 2.56
C THR A 373 -15.73 1.73 3.28
N ILE A 374 -15.52 2.87 2.63
CA ILE A 374 -15.78 4.19 3.25
C ILE A 374 -16.65 5.06 2.35
N LYS A 375 -17.44 5.95 2.97
CA LYS A 375 -18.16 7.02 2.28
C LYS A 375 -17.50 8.36 2.51
N ILE A 376 -17.18 9.04 1.41
CA ILE A 376 -16.70 10.41 1.37
C ILE A 376 -17.86 11.27 0.87
N ARG A 377 -18.26 12.26 1.68
CA ARG A 377 -19.40 13.14 1.40
C ARG A 377 -19.21 13.96 0.13
N GLU A 378 -18.00 14.45 -0.10
CA GLU A 378 -17.71 15.27 -1.26
C GLU A 378 -16.24 15.13 -1.65
N ILE A 379 -16.00 14.72 -2.89
CA ILE A 379 -14.69 14.75 -3.54
C ILE A 379 -14.89 15.06 -5.02
N THR A 380 -13.92 15.76 -5.63
CA THR A 380 -13.99 16.11 -7.05
C THR A 380 -13.66 14.89 -7.91
N VAL A 381 -14.57 14.53 -8.81
CA VAL A 381 -14.35 13.54 -9.88
C VAL A 381 -14.09 14.28 -11.19
N GLY A 382 -12.93 14.05 -11.79
CA GLY A 382 -12.54 14.54 -13.11
C GLY A 382 -12.99 13.58 -14.21
N GLY A 383 -14.28 13.53 -14.47
CA GLY A 383 -14.86 12.76 -15.58
C GLY A 383 -14.89 13.54 -16.91
N THR A 384 -15.34 12.87 -17.96
CA THR A 384 -15.45 13.44 -19.33
C THR A 384 -16.87 13.46 -19.87
N GLU A 385 -17.86 13.03 -19.08
CA GLU A 385 -19.27 13.17 -19.42
C GLU A 385 -19.60 14.66 -19.65
N LYS A 386 -20.18 14.96 -20.82
CA LYS A 386 -20.47 16.33 -21.27
C LYS A 386 -21.82 16.84 -20.79
#